data_AF-M1CIT4-F1
#
_entry.id   AF-M1CIT4-F1
#
_cell.length_a   1.000
_cell.length_b   1.000
_cell.length_c   1.000
_cell.angle_alpha   90.00
_cell.angle_beta   90.00
_cell.angle_gamma   90.00
#
_symmetry.space_group_name_H-M   'P 1'
#
loop_
_entity.id
_entity.type
_entity.pdbx_description
1 polymer ?
#
loop_
_entity_poly.entity_id
_entity_poly.type
_entity_poly.pdbx_seq_one_letter_code
_entity_poly.pdbx_strand_id
1 'polypeptide(L)'
;MSIFWAPYLVKANKTEPNNIYQPFNLYLDEPDESWSTKIQDFDYVIISSGHWFSRPTMFYLNHTLIGCLFCSQPNVSQMTSFFSYQKAFHTAFQAINNLKNYKGVTFLRTFAPSHFEDGVWDKGGDCVRTTPFKRNEKVLDDYSLEFYKIQLQELMVAQKQGKMRNLKFRLFDATQAMLLRADGHPSKYGHWPKPNVTFSNDCVHWCLPGPIDVWNDFLLELMKREESHR
;
A
#
# COMPACT_ATOMS: atom_id res chain seq x y z
N MET A 1 18.25 8.63 2.39
CA MET A 1 16.99 7.99 1.96
C MET A 1 17.10 6.50 2.22
N SER A 2 16.09 5.89 2.86
CA SER A 2 16.08 4.46 3.18
C SER A 2 14.74 3.87 2.77
N ILE A 3 14.73 2.61 2.35
CA ILE A 3 13.51 1.87 1.99
C ILE A 3 13.38 0.69 2.95
N PHE A 4 12.22 0.59 3.60
CA PHE A 4 11.87 -0.55 4.44
C PHE A 4 10.80 -1.38 3.72
N TRP A 5 11.12 -2.65 3.42
CA TRP A 5 10.19 -3.54 2.75
C TRP A 5 9.25 -4.20 3.77
N ALA A 6 8.08 -3.58 3.94
CA ALA A 6 6.99 -4.10 4.77
C ALA A 6 5.66 -3.94 4.02
N PRO A 7 5.37 -4.81 3.03
CA PRO A 7 4.24 -4.61 2.12
C PRO A 7 2.89 -4.56 2.81
N TYR A 8 2.76 -5.14 4.01
CA TYR A 8 1.54 -5.11 4.82
C TYR A 8 1.60 -4.14 6.00
N LEU A 9 2.70 -3.40 6.20
CA LEU A 9 2.98 -2.53 7.36
C LEU A 9 3.08 -3.23 8.73
N VAL A 10 2.35 -4.32 8.92
CA VAL A 10 2.39 -5.19 10.10
C VAL A 10 3.29 -6.39 9.84
N LYS A 11 3.70 -7.05 10.94
CA LYS A 11 4.53 -8.26 10.89
C LYS A 11 3.89 -9.31 9.99
N ALA A 12 4.64 -9.73 8.99
CA ALA A 12 4.20 -10.66 7.97
C ALA A 12 5.24 -11.76 7.76
N ASN A 13 4.82 -13.02 7.85
CA ASN A 13 5.68 -14.18 7.60
C ASN A 13 5.13 -14.99 6.43
N LYS A 14 6.01 -15.46 5.55
CA LYS A 14 5.64 -16.46 4.53
C LYS A 14 5.31 -17.77 5.24
N THR A 15 4.21 -18.41 4.88
CA THR A 15 3.90 -19.78 5.35
C THR A 15 4.83 -20.82 4.72
N GLU A 16 5.28 -20.57 3.48
CA GLU A 16 6.26 -21.39 2.77
C GLU A 16 7.37 -20.49 2.19
N PRO A 17 8.65 -20.63 2.61
CA PRO A 17 9.73 -19.72 2.22
C PRO A 17 9.93 -19.55 0.71
N ASN A 18 9.73 -20.64 -0.05
CA ASN A 18 10.00 -20.73 -1.48
C ASN A 18 8.75 -20.53 -2.36
N ASN A 19 7.56 -20.36 -1.78
CA ASN A 19 6.32 -20.25 -2.53
C ASN A 19 5.71 -18.86 -2.36
N ILE A 20 5.79 -18.04 -3.41
CA ILE A 20 5.27 -16.67 -3.42
C ILE A 20 3.74 -16.60 -3.61
N TYR A 21 3.10 -17.74 -3.88
CA TYR A 21 1.65 -17.87 -4.14
C TYR A 21 0.87 -18.41 -2.93
N GLN A 22 1.57 -18.90 -1.90
CA GLN A 22 0.97 -19.42 -0.67
C GLN A 22 0.68 -18.30 0.34
N PRO A 23 -0.26 -18.52 1.29
CA PRO A 23 -0.77 -17.44 2.11
C PRO A 23 0.29 -16.85 3.03
N PHE A 24 0.16 -15.56 3.34
CA PHE A 24 0.99 -14.90 4.35
C PHE A 24 0.34 -15.01 5.72
N ASN A 25 1.12 -15.14 6.79
CA ASN A 25 0.63 -14.93 8.14
C ASN A 25 0.77 -13.44 8.47
N LEU A 26 -0.34 -12.75 8.72
CA LEU A 26 -0.37 -11.36 9.16
C LEU A 26 -0.75 -11.27 10.64
N TYR A 27 0.12 -10.67 11.44
CA TYR A 27 -0.12 -10.36 12.85
C TYR A 27 -0.64 -8.93 12.92
N LEU A 28 -1.96 -8.78 12.87
CA LEU A 28 -2.63 -7.49 12.59
C LEU A 28 -2.47 -6.45 13.71
N ASP A 29 -2.01 -6.86 14.88
CA ASP A 29 -1.74 -6.07 16.08
C ASP A 29 -0.24 -5.82 16.34
N GLU A 30 0.65 -6.31 15.46
CA GLU A 30 2.10 -6.15 15.59
C GLU A 30 2.66 -5.35 14.40
N PRO A 31 3.23 -4.15 14.61
CA PRO A 31 3.91 -3.43 13.53
C PRO A 31 5.15 -4.19 13.07
N ASP A 32 5.49 -4.12 11.78
CA ASP A 32 6.67 -4.81 11.27
C ASP A 32 7.97 -4.16 11.83
N GLU A 33 8.83 -4.98 12.42
CA GLU A 33 10.08 -4.52 13.06
C GLU A 33 11.07 -3.91 12.08
N SER A 34 10.98 -4.25 10.78
CA SER A 34 11.89 -3.76 9.75
C SER A 34 11.88 -2.24 9.62
N TRP A 35 10.74 -1.59 9.90
CA TRP A 35 10.59 -0.13 9.91
C TRP A 35 10.33 0.43 11.30
N SER A 36 9.49 -0.21 12.11
CA SER A 36 8.97 0.39 13.36
C SER A 36 10.06 0.71 14.39
N THR A 37 11.15 -0.04 14.37
CA THR A 37 12.31 0.17 15.26
C THR A 37 13.31 1.21 14.75
N LYS A 38 13.17 1.68 13.50
CA LYS A 38 14.20 2.47 12.79
C LYS A 38 13.77 3.86 12.39
N ILE A 39 12.47 4.13 12.31
CA ILE A 39 11.96 5.41 11.78
C ILE A 39 12.04 6.59 12.74
N GLN A 40 12.43 6.37 14.01
CA GLN A 40 12.41 7.41 15.05
C GLN A 40 13.29 8.62 14.69
N ASP A 41 14.40 8.39 14.00
CA ASP A 41 15.39 9.42 13.67
C ASP A 41 15.18 10.03 12.28
N PHE A 42 14.07 9.71 11.61
CA PHE A 42 13.74 10.26 10.29
C PHE A 42 12.94 11.56 10.42
N ASP A 43 13.35 12.59 9.68
CA ASP A 43 12.59 13.84 9.56
C ASP A 43 11.27 13.67 8.80
N TYR A 44 11.27 12.77 7.81
CA TYR A 44 10.14 12.49 6.94
C TYR A 44 10.00 10.98 6.75
N VAL A 45 8.79 10.46 6.99
CA VAL A 45 8.44 9.05 6.78
C VAL A 45 7.28 8.98 5.80
N ILE A 46 7.39 8.17 4.75
CA ILE A 46 6.30 7.93 3.80
C ILE A 46 5.78 6.52 4.03
N ILE A 47 4.53 6.40 4.49
CA ILE A 47 3.82 5.12 4.55
C ILE A 47 3.02 4.96 3.26
N SER A 48 3.14 3.78 2.65
CA SER A 48 2.33 3.39 1.51
C SER A 48 2.13 1.88 1.50
N SER A 49 0.90 1.44 1.23
CA SER A 49 0.56 0.03 1.05
C SER A 49 -0.77 -0.14 0.30
N GLY A 50 -1.01 -1.31 -0.29
CA GLY A 50 -2.17 -1.57 -1.15
C GLY A 50 -2.21 -2.99 -1.68
N HIS A 51 -1.68 -3.20 -2.89
CA HIS A 51 -1.89 -4.40 -3.72
C HIS A 51 -1.59 -5.75 -3.05
N TRP A 52 -0.75 -5.81 -2.02
CA TRP A 52 -0.47 -7.07 -1.32
C TRP A 52 -1.66 -7.59 -0.50
N PHE A 53 -2.59 -6.73 -0.10
CA PHE A 53 -3.77 -7.10 0.68
C PHE A 53 -4.81 -7.90 -0.10
N SER A 54 -4.65 -8.06 -1.42
CA SER A 54 -5.49 -8.94 -2.24
C SER A 54 -4.98 -10.39 -2.29
N ARG A 55 -3.83 -10.69 -1.68
CA ARG A 55 -3.25 -12.05 -1.69
C ARG A 55 -3.89 -12.95 -0.62
N PRO A 56 -3.91 -14.28 -0.84
CA PRO A 56 -4.28 -15.24 0.19
C PRO A 56 -3.50 -14.99 1.48
N THR A 57 -4.18 -14.99 2.62
CA THR A 57 -3.58 -14.58 3.90
C THR A 57 -4.31 -15.21 5.09
N MET A 58 -3.57 -15.57 6.13
CA MET A 58 -4.06 -15.97 7.45
C MET A 58 -3.89 -14.81 8.44
N PHE A 59 -4.95 -14.46 9.17
CA PHE A 59 -4.98 -13.30 10.06
C PHE A 59 -4.85 -13.71 11.52
N TYR A 60 -3.90 -13.11 12.22
CA TYR A 60 -3.62 -13.35 13.63
C TYR A 60 -3.86 -12.07 14.45
N LEU A 61 -4.40 -12.25 15.65
CA LEU A 61 -4.43 -11.25 16.72
C LEU A 61 -3.97 -11.91 18.01
N ASN A 62 -3.07 -11.28 18.77
CA ASN A 62 -2.45 -11.87 19.95
C ASN A 62 -1.96 -13.31 19.68
N HIS A 63 -1.32 -13.50 18.52
CA HIS A 63 -0.84 -14.81 18.04
C HIS A 63 -1.91 -15.90 17.87
N THR A 64 -3.20 -15.54 17.92
CA THR A 64 -4.33 -16.46 17.71
C THR A 64 -4.89 -16.27 16.31
N LEU A 65 -5.10 -17.36 15.58
CA LEU A 65 -5.72 -17.33 14.25
C LEU A 65 -7.20 -16.93 14.39
N ILE A 66 -7.57 -15.80 13.78
CA ILE A 66 -8.94 -15.26 13.85
C ILE A 66 -9.72 -15.36 12.54
N GLY A 67 -9.03 -15.61 11.43
CA GLY A 67 -9.65 -15.65 10.11
C GLY A 67 -8.62 -15.69 8.99
N CYS A 68 -9.09 -15.60 7.76
CA CYS A 68 -8.26 -15.61 6.58
C CYS A 68 -8.91 -14.89 5.39
N LEU A 69 -8.14 -14.64 4.36
CA LEU A 69 -8.59 -14.23 3.03
C LEU A 69 -8.16 -15.30 2.03
N PHE A 70 -9.09 -15.78 1.20
CA PHE A 70 -8.85 -16.76 0.14
C PHE A 70 -8.17 -18.05 0.64
N CYS A 71 -8.59 -18.55 1.80
CA CYS A 71 -8.07 -19.80 2.36
C CYS A 71 -9.10 -20.94 2.26
N SER A 72 -8.64 -22.19 2.21
CA SER A 72 -9.50 -23.38 2.03
C SER A 72 -9.79 -24.13 3.35
N GLN A 73 -9.33 -23.60 4.49
CA GLN A 73 -9.43 -24.24 5.79
C GLN A 73 -10.90 -24.20 6.28
N PRO A 74 -11.53 -25.36 6.54
CA PRO A 74 -12.97 -25.44 6.81
C PRO A 74 -13.42 -24.79 8.14
N ASN A 75 -12.49 -24.60 9.08
CA ASN A 75 -12.77 -24.05 10.42
C ASN A 75 -12.17 -22.66 10.64
N VAL A 76 -11.89 -21.92 9.57
CA VAL A 76 -11.32 -20.56 9.64
C VAL A 76 -12.26 -19.60 8.93
N SER A 77 -12.67 -18.53 9.64
CA SER A 77 -13.59 -17.53 9.10
C SER A 77 -12.98 -16.78 7.91
N GLN A 78 -13.69 -16.71 6.78
CA GLN A 78 -13.32 -15.83 5.67
C GLN A 78 -13.60 -14.38 6.05
N MET A 79 -12.61 -13.52 5.85
CA MET A 79 -12.68 -12.09 6.08
C MET A 79 -12.25 -11.36 4.81
N THR A 80 -12.58 -10.07 4.74
CA THR A 80 -12.28 -9.26 3.56
C THR A 80 -10.85 -8.72 3.63
N SER A 81 -10.28 -8.38 2.46
CA SER A 81 -9.04 -7.61 2.41
C SER A 81 -9.20 -6.22 3.06
N PHE A 82 -10.40 -5.63 3.02
CA PHE A 82 -10.70 -4.37 3.71
C PHE A 82 -10.48 -4.46 5.23
N PHE A 83 -10.86 -5.59 5.85
CA PHE A 83 -10.66 -5.81 7.29
C PHE A 83 -9.17 -5.77 7.67
N SER A 84 -8.34 -6.54 6.98
CA SER A 84 -6.91 -6.59 7.26
C SER A 84 -6.21 -5.29 6.88
N TYR A 85 -6.64 -4.64 5.79
CA TYR A 85 -6.13 -3.34 5.35
C TYR A 85 -6.35 -2.26 6.40
N GLN A 86 -7.59 -2.15 6.92
CA GLN A 86 -7.91 -1.20 7.98
C GLN A 86 -7.10 -1.47 9.24
N LYS A 87 -7.04 -2.73 9.69
CA LYS A 87 -6.28 -3.11 10.89
C LYS A 87 -4.79 -2.82 10.75
N ALA A 88 -4.20 -3.08 9.59
CA ALA A 88 -2.79 -2.83 9.37
C ALA A 88 -2.44 -1.33 9.42
N PHE A 89 -3.24 -0.48 8.79
CA PHE A 89 -3.06 0.97 8.87
C PHE A 89 -3.27 1.49 10.29
N HIS A 90 -4.29 0.98 10.99
CA HIS A 90 -4.54 1.30 12.38
C HIS A 90 -3.31 1.02 13.25
N THR A 91 -2.79 -0.20 13.19
CA THR A 91 -1.61 -0.66 13.95
C THR A 91 -0.36 0.12 13.58
N ALA A 92 -0.11 0.36 12.28
CA ALA A 92 1.05 1.11 11.83
C ALA A 92 1.03 2.57 12.33
N PHE A 93 -0.11 3.25 12.21
CA PHE A 93 -0.24 4.63 12.71
C PHE A 93 -0.23 4.70 14.23
N GLN A 94 -0.84 3.74 14.92
CA GLN A 94 -0.76 3.65 16.38
C GLN A 94 0.68 3.46 16.84
N ALA A 95 1.46 2.60 16.18
CA ALA A 95 2.87 2.40 16.49
C ALA A 95 3.67 3.70 16.34
N ILE A 96 3.48 4.46 15.25
CA ILE A 96 4.09 5.78 15.09
C ILE A 96 3.65 6.74 16.20
N ASN A 97 2.35 6.78 16.49
CA ASN A 97 1.78 7.60 17.57
C ASN A 97 2.28 7.23 18.96
N ASN A 98 2.92 6.07 19.13
CA ASN A 98 3.50 5.61 20.39
C ASN A 98 5.03 5.77 20.45
N LEU A 99 5.70 6.13 19.35
CA LEU A 99 7.14 6.37 19.35
C LEU A 99 7.50 7.59 20.18
N LYS A 100 8.20 7.41 21.30
CA LYS A 100 8.44 8.47 22.30
C LYS A 100 9.23 9.66 21.74
N ASN A 101 10.27 9.40 20.94
CA ASN A 101 11.18 10.45 20.48
C ASN A 101 11.03 10.81 19.00
N TYR A 102 10.03 10.24 18.29
CA TYR A 102 9.78 10.59 16.90
C TYR A 102 9.21 12.01 16.82
N LYS A 103 9.83 12.86 15.99
CA LYS A 103 9.44 14.27 15.77
C LYS A 103 9.23 14.62 14.30
N GLY A 104 9.37 13.63 13.41
CA GLY A 104 9.25 13.80 11.97
C GLY A 104 7.80 14.01 11.50
N VAL A 105 7.66 14.20 10.20
CA VAL A 105 6.37 14.25 9.51
C VAL A 105 6.12 12.92 8.81
N THR A 106 4.99 12.29 9.12
CA THR A 106 4.54 11.07 8.46
C THR A 106 3.57 11.42 7.33
N PHE A 107 3.95 11.13 6.10
CA PHE A 107 3.09 11.19 4.93
C PHE A 107 2.42 9.85 4.67
N LEU A 108 1.10 9.86 4.46
CA LEU A 108 0.38 8.74 3.87
C LEU A 108 0.31 8.95 2.36
N ARG A 109 1.06 8.15 1.58
CA ARG A 109 0.85 8.07 0.13
C ARG A 109 -0.33 7.16 -0.14
N THR A 110 -1.38 7.72 -0.72
CA THR A 110 -2.62 6.99 -1.00
C THR A 110 -2.44 5.93 -2.08
N PHE A 111 -3.43 5.02 -2.17
CA PHE A 111 -3.43 3.86 -3.05
C PHE A 111 -3.30 4.27 -4.53
N ALA A 112 -2.35 3.65 -5.25
CA ALA A 112 -2.21 3.81 -6.69
C ALA A 112 -2.85 2.61 -7.38
N PRO A 113 -3.99 2.77 -8.08
CA PRO A 113 -4.73 1.66 -8.66
C PRO A 113 -3.96 1.02 -9.83
N SER A 114 -4.29 -0.25 -10.11
CA SER A 114 -3.86 -0.98 -11.30
C SER A 114 -4.79 -0.71 -12.48
N HIS A 115 -4.32 -0.90 -13.72
CA HIS A 115 -5.09 -0.62 -14.94
C HIS A 115 -5.28 -1.84 -15.83
N PHE A 116 -5.69 -2.97 -15.26
CA PHE A 116 -6.06 -4.13 -16.07
C PHE A 116 -7.34 -3.86 -16.88
N GLU A 117 -7.30 -4.25 -18.15
CA GLU A 117 -8.37 -4.20 -19.14
C GLU A 117 -8.50 -5.56 -19.80
N ASP A 118 -9.71 -5.86 -20.31
CA ASP A 118 -10.05 -7.12 -20.99
C ASP A 118 -9.73 -8.40 -20.19
N GLY A 119 -9.60 -8.28 -18.87
CA GLY A 119 -9.33 -9.38 -17.96
C GLY A 119 -8.80 -8.88 -16.62
N VAL A 120 -8.63 -9.80 -15.67
CA VAL A 120 -7.93 -9.55 -14.41
C VAL A 120 -6.50 -10.08 -14.49
N TRP A 121 -5.70 -9.78 -13.46
CA TRP A 121 -4.27 -10.08 -13.40
C TRP A 121 -3.89 -11.56 -13.68
N ASP A 122 -4.77 -12.51 -13.35
CA ASP A 122 -4.59 -13.96 -13.54
C ASP A 122 -5.44 -14.55 -14.67
N LYS A 123 -6.21 -13.72 -15.39
CA LYS A 123 -7.12 -14.15 -16.47
C LYS A 123 -6.90 -13.39 -17.76
N GLY A 124 -5.64 -13.10 -18.08
CA GLY A 124 -5.23 -12.54 -19.37
C GLY A 124 -5.47 -11.03 -19.52
N GLY A 125 -5.74 -10.29 -18.44
CA GLY A 125 -5.85 -8.84 -18.49
C GLY A 125 -4.54 -8.17 -18.87
N ASP A 126 -4.64 -6.98 -19.48
CA ASP A 126 -3.49 -6.17 -19.89
C ASP A 126 -3.77 -4.66 -19.75
N CYS A 127 -2.76 -3.83 -19.94
CA CYS A 127 -2.77 -2.37 -19.82
C CYS A 127 -2.06 -1.76 -21.04
N VAL A 128 -2.68 -1.92 -22.21
CA VAL A 128 -2.07 -1.56 -23.51
C VAL A 128 -2.24 -0.09 -23.90
N ARG A 129 -2.90 0.71 -23.06
CA ARG A 129 -3.12 2.13 -23.34
C ARG A 129 -1.79 2.87 -23.48
N THR A 130 -1.71 3.78 -24.45
CA THR A 130 -0.52 4.60 -24.73
C THR A 130 -0.74 6.08 -24.42
N THR A 131 -1.95 6.45 -24.00
CA THR A 131 -2.32 7.81 -23.61
C THR A 131 -3.08 7.79 -22.28
N PRO A 132 -2.94 8.82 -21.44
CA PRO A 132 -3.67 8.91 -20.19
C PRO A 132 -5.18 9.05 -20.42
N PHE A 133 -5.97 8.68 -19.42
CA PHE A 133 -7.39 9.02 -19.38
C PHE A 133 -7.56 10.53 -19.19
N LYS A 134 -8.59 11.09 -19.83
CA LYS A 134 -9.08 12.43 -19.47
C LYS A 134 -9.80 12.37 -18.13
N ARG A 135 -9.93 13.54 -17.48
CA ARG A 135 -10.51 13.70 -16.14
C ARG A 135 -11.83 12.94 -15.91
N ASN A 136 -12.68 12.85 -16.93
CA ASN A 136 -14.03 12.26 -16.81
C ASN A 136 -14.14 10.87 -17.47
N GLU A 137 -13.04 10.30 -17.95
CA GLU A 137 -13.05 9.01 -18.65
C GLU A 137 -12.86 7.81 -17.70
N LYS A 138 -12.39 8.05 -16.47
CA LYS A 138 -12.15 6.99 -15.49
C LYS A 138 -12.53 7.45 -14.08
N VAL A 139 -13.23 6.56 -13.39
CA VAL A 139 -13.53 6.66 -11.95
C VAL A 139 -12.90 5.48 -11.22
N LEU A 140 -12.63 5.64 -9.92
CA LEU A 140 -12.18 4.53 -9.09
C LEU A 140 -13.25 3.44 -9.09
N ASP A 141 -12.82 2.20 -9.26
CA ASP A 141 -13.66 1.04 -8.97
C ASP A 141 -13.95 0.94 -7.46
N ASP A 142 -14.99 0.18 -7.10
CA ASP A 142 -15.45 0.05 -5.71
C ASP A 142 -14.35 -0.44 -4.77
N TYR A 143 -13.49 -1.35 -5.23
CA TYR A 143 -12.40 -1.91 -4.42
C TYR A 143 -11.33 -0.85 -4.12
N SER A 144 -10.84 -0.18 -5.15
CA SER A 144 -9.85 0.90 -5.04
C SER A 144 -10.40 2.08 -4.24
N LEU A 145 -11.69 2.41 -4.41
CA LEU A 145 -12.36 3.46 -3.66
C LEU A 145 -12.46 3.13 -2.17
N GLU A 146 -12.76 1.88 -1.81
CA GLU A 146 -12.84 1.46 -0.41
C GLU A 146 -11.47 1.48 0.26
N PHE A 147 -10.41 1.04 -0.41
CA PHE A 147 -9.03 1.18 0.07
C PHE A 147 -8.68 2.64 0.33
N TYR A 148 -8.98 3.52 -0.63
CA TYR A 148 -8.76 4.95 -0.49
C TYR A 148 -9.50 5.55 0.72
N LYS A 149 -10.78 5.19 0.91
CA LYS A 149 -11.58 5.64 2.06
C LYS A 149 -11.01 5.17 3.39
N ILE A 150 -10.60 3.89 3.48
CA ILE A 150 -9.98 3.32 4.68
C ILE A 150 -8.69 4.08 5.03
N GLN A 151 -7.85 4.36 4.03
CA GLN A 151 -6.63 5.15 4.20
C GLN A 151 -6.91 6.54 4.80
N LEU A 152 -7.91 7.26 4.26
CA LEU A 152 -8.29 8.56 4.77
C LEU A 152 -8.87 8.47 6.19
N GLN A 153 -9.68 7.45 6.48
CA GLN A 153 -10.26 7.25 7.80
C GLN A 153 -9.19 6.99 8.86
N GLU A 154 -8.27 6.06 8.62
CA GLU A 154 -7.20 5.75 9.56
C GLU A 154 -6.22 6.93 9.69
N LEU A 155 -5.99 7.70 8.62
CA LEU A 155 -5.20 8.95 8.71
C LEU A 155 -5.85 9.97 9.64
N MET A 156 -7.17 10.17 9.54
CA MET A 156 -7.91 11.09 10.42
C MET A 156 -7.83 10.64 11.89
N VAL A 157 -7.94 9.33 12.15
CA VAL A 157 -7.75 8.75 13.49
C VAL A 157 -6.34 9.03 14.00
N ALA A 158 -5.32 8.78 13.18
CA ALA A 158 -3.92 9.00 13.52
C ALA A 158 -3.62 10.47 13.84
N GLN A 159 -4.14 11.40 13.03
CA GLN A 159 -4.03 12.84 13.25
C GLN A 159 -4.67 13.27 14.58
N LYS A 160 -5.87 12.76 14.89
CA LYS A 160 -6.58 13.07 16.13
C LYS A 160 -5.79 12.59 17.36
N GLN A 161 -5.27 11.36 17.32
CA GLN A 161 -4.50 10.78 18.41
C GLN A 161 -3.12 11.45 18.57
N GLY A 162 -2.45 11.75 17.47
CA GLY A 162 -1.12 12.37 17.45
C GLY A 162 -1.08 13.83 17.90
N LYS A 163 -2.24 14.52 17.89
CA LYS A 163 -2.34 15.96 18.22
C LYS A 163 -1.79 16.30 19.61
N MET A 164 -2.06 15.47 20.62
CA MET A 164 -1.58 15.73 22.00
C MET A 164 -0.04 15.65 22.11
N ARG A 165 0.60 14.94 21.19
CA ARG A 165 2.06 14.75 21.15
C ARG A 165 2.74 15.63 20.10
N ASN A 166 1.99 16.53 19.45
CA ASN A 166 2.45 17.36 18.34
C ASN A 166 3.04 16.53 17.16
N LEU A 167 2.55 15.30 16.97
CA LEU A 167 2.94 14.49 15.82
C LEU A 167 2.21 14.95 14.56
N LYS A 168 2.92 14.97 13.43
CA LYS A 168 2.41 15.46 12.16
C LYS A 168 2.15 14.31 11.21
N PHE A 169 0.88 14.10 10.88
CA PHE A 169 0.46 13.22 9.80
C PHE A 169 -0.11 14.05 8.65
N ARG A 170 0.31 13.75 7.42
CA ARG A 170 -0.05 14.49 6.21
C ARG A 170 -0.52 13.56 5.12
N LEU A 171 -1.48 14.03 4.34
CA LEU A 171 -1.94 13.33 3.16
C LEU A 171 -1.00 13.63 1.99
N PHE A 172 -0.48 12.58 1.38
CA PHE A 172 0.10 12.60 0.06
C PHE A 172 -0.90 11.89 -0.87
N ASP A 173 -1.84 12.65 -1.41
CA ASP A 173 -2.89 12.14 -2.29
C ASP A 173 -2.37 11.93 -3.72
N ALA A 174 -2.04 10.69 -4.04
CA ALA A 174 -1.58 10.28 -5.36
C ALA A 174 -2.68 9.58 -6.17
N THR A 175 -3.81 9.20 -5.54
CA THR A 175 -4.76 8.23 -6.11
C THR A 175 -5.38 8.74 -7.39
N GLN A 176 -5.94 9.96 -7.37
CA GLN A 176 -6.60 10.52 -8.55
C GLN A 176 -5.62 10.81 -9.68
N ALA A 177 -4.41 11.29 -9.36
CA ALA A 177 -3.39 11.55 -10.36
C ALA A 177 -2.97 10.25 -11.05
N MET A 178 -2.81 9.16 -10.31
CA MET A 178 -2.38 7.87 -10.84
C MET A 178 -3.49 7.12 -11.57
N LEU A 179 -4.76 7.27 -11.15
CA LEU A 179 -5.93 6.71 -11.84
C LEU A 179 -6.00 7.14 -13.32
N LEU A 180 -5.53 8.34 -13.63
CA LEU A 180 -5.56 8.85 -15.00
C LEU A 180 -4.41 8.33 -15.87
N ARG A 181 -3.43 7.63 -15.28
CA ARG A 181 -2.16 7.29 -15.93
C ARG A 181 -2.07 5.82 -16.33
N ALA A 182 -3.13 5.27 -16.93
CA ALA A 182 -3.11 3.90 -17.47
C ALA A 182 -2.00 3.66 -18.51
N ASP A 183 -1.48 4.74 -19.13
CA ASP A 183 -0.34 4.74 -20.04
C ASP A 183 1.02 4.47 -19.37
N GLY A 184 1.06 4.40 -18.05
CA GLY A 184 2.28 4.33 -17.25
C GLY A 184 2.84 2.96 -16.96
N HIS A 185 2.10 1.90 -17.31
CA HIS A 185 2.41 0.55 -16.86
C HIS A 185 3.34 -0.18 -17.84
N PRO A 186 4.22 -1.07 -17.35
CA PRO A 186 5.09 -1.87 -18.20
C PRO A 186 4.33 -2.89 -19.07
N SER A 187 3.12 -3.32 -18.69
CA SER A 187 2.39 -4.39 -19.38
C SER A 187 3.30 -5.64 -19.49
N LYS A 188 3.40 -6.26 -20.66
CA LYS A 188 4.27 -7.41 -20.96
C LYS A 188 5.77 -7.13 -20.78
N TYR A 189 6.18 -5.87 -20.63
CA TYR A 189 7.58 -5.47 -20.48
C TYR A 189 8.02 -5.37 -19.00
N GLY A 190 7.15 -5.68 -18.04
CA GLY A 190 7.47 -5.66 -16.60
C GLY A 190 8.44 -6.76 -16.15
N HIS A 191 8.65 -7.77 -16.98
CA HIS A 191 9.53 -8.89 -16.68
C HIS A 191 10.48 -9.16 -17.85
N TRP A 192 11.73 -9.51 -17.53
CA TRP A 192 12.66 -10.00 -18.54
C TRP A 192 12.11 -11.30 -19.14
N PRO A 193 12.12 -11.44 -20.49
CA PRO A 193 11.65 -12.64 -21.13
C PRO A 193 12.49 -13.83 -20.66
N LYS A 194 11.82 -14.86 -20.12
CA LYS A 194 12.45 -16.11 -19.73
C LYS A 194 11.90 -17.24 -20.61
N PRO A 195 12.76 -18.09 -21.20
CA PRO A 195 12.31 -19.25 -21.95
C PRO A 195 11.36 -20.09 -21.09
N ASN A 196 10.23 -20.51 -21.66
CA ASN A 196 9.22 -21.38 -21.03
C ASN A 196 8.54 -20.82 -19.76
N VAL A 197 8.58 -19.50 -19.54
CA VAL A 197 7.82 -18.86 -18.46
C VAL A 197 6.90 -17.79 -19.04
N THR A 198 5.60 -18.01 -18.95
CA THR A 198 4.60 -16.98 -19.23
C THR A 198 4.34 -16.21 -17.94
N PHE A 199 4.75 -14.95 -17.89
CA PHE A 199 4.39 -14.05 -16.80
C PHE A 199 3.05 -13.38 -17.07
N SER A 200 2.28 -13.10 -16.02
CA SER A 200 1.15 -12.15 -16.12
C SER A 200 1.67 -10.77 -16.55
N ASN A 201 0.83 -10.02 -17.27
CA ASN A 201 1.13 -8.63 -17.60
C ASN A 201 1.22 -7.78 -16.33
N ASP A 202 2.20 -6.87 -16.30
CA ASP A 202 2.40 -5.99 -15.15
C ASP A 202 1.64 -4.67 -15.34
N CYS A 203 0.44 -4.64 -14.77
CA CYS A 203 -0.42 -3.46 -14.74
C CYS A 203 -0.55 -2.87 -13.32
N VAL A 204 0.42 -3.18 -12.46
CA VAL A 204 0.46 -2.76 -11.05
C VAL A 204 1.66 -1.85 -10.80
N HIS A 205 2.83 -2.21 -11.36
CA HIS A 205 4.05 -1.39 -11.29
C HIS A 205 4.09 -0.36 -12.41
N TRP A 206 5.07 0.53 -12.37
CA TRP A 206 5.16 1.70 -13.24
C TRP A 206 6.50 1.73 -13.95
N CYS A 207 6.49 2.18 -15.20
CA CYS A 207 7.71 2.45 -15.95
C CYS A 207 8.51 3.58 -15.30
N LEU A 208 9.84 3.53 -15.45
CA LEU A 208 10.78 4.59 -15.07
C LEU A 208 11.71 4.91 -16.26
N PRO A 209 11.86 6.19 -16.65
CA PRO A 209 11.07 7.35 -16.22
C PRO A 209 9.58 7.19 -16.61
N GLY A 210 8.67 7.87 -15.90
CA GLY A 210 7.24 7.64 -16.09
C GLY A 210 6.33 8.49 -15.19
N PRO A 211 5.02 8.17 -15.14
CA PRO A 211 4.05 8.98 -14.39
C PRO A 211 4.38 9.14 -12.91
N ILE A 212 5.07 8.15 -12.33
CA ILE A 212 5.44 8.16 -10.92
C ILE A 212 6.54 9.18 -10.59
N ASP A 213 7.18 9.79 -11.58
CA ASP A 213 8.10 10.91 -11.34
C ASP A 213 7.36 12.09 -10.68
N VAL A 214 6.05 12.26 -10.93
CA VAL A 214 5.22 13.28 -10.28
C VAL A 214 5.10 13.08 -8.76
N TRP A 215 5.35 11.86 -8.26
CA TRP A 215 5.37 11.61 -6.82
C TRP A 215 6.52 12.36 -6.14
N ASN A 216 7.65 12.49 -6.82
CA ASN A 216 8.78 13.27 -6.30
C ASN A 216 8.42 14.76 -6.25
N ASP A 217 7.71 15.27 -7.25
CA ASP A 217 7.23 16.66 -7.27
C ASP A 217 6.24 16.93 -6.13
N PHE A 218 5.28 16.03 -5.92
CA PHE A 218 4.32 16.13 -4.81
C PHE A 218 5.03 16.10 -3.46
N LEU A 219 5.95 15.16 -3.28
CA LEU A 219 6.71 15.04 -2.04
C LEU A 219 7.54 16.29 -1.77
N LEU A 220 8.26 16.80 -2.78
CA LEU A 220 9.06 18.01 -2.65
C LEU A 220 8.22 19.22 -2.25
N GLU A 221 7.06 19.39 -2.86
CA GLU A 221 6.12 20.46 -2.52
C GLU A 221 5.55 20.30 -1.10
N LEU A 222 5.18 19.09 -0.71
CA LEU A 222 4.69 18.80 0.65
C LEU A 222 5.77 19.07 1.71
N MET A 223 7.03 18.72 1.44
CA MET A 223 8.17 19.01 2.33
C MET A 223 8.40 20.52 2.46
N LYS A 224 8.40 21.27 1.35
CA LYS A 224 8.55 22.74 1.36
C LYS A 224 7.49 23.42 2.22
N ARG A 225 6.23 22.95 2.14
CA ARG A 225 5.15 23.49 2.98
C ARG A 225 5.42 23.26 4.46
N GLU A 226 5.91 22.08 4.84
CA GLU A 226 6.24 21.80 6.25
C GLU A 226 7.41 22.63 6.77
N GLU A 227 8.39 22.95 5.92
CA GLU A 227 9.50 23.83 6.27
C GLU A 227 9.06 25.29 6.37
N SER A 228 8.18 25.76 5.49
CA SER A 228 7.64 27.13 5.55
C SER A 228 6.76 27.41 6.77
N HIS A 229 6.30 26.37 7.45
CA HIS A 229 5.49 26.44 8.67
C HIS A 229 6.30 26.14 9.95
N ARG A 230 7.63 25.98 9.86
CA ARG A 230 8.53 25.94 11.01
C ARG A 230 9.00 27.35 11.37
#